data_AF-A0A3D0ZKS5-F1
#
_entry.id   AF-A0A3D0ZKS5-F1
#
_cell.length_a   1.000
_cell.length_b   1.000
_cell.length_c   1.000
_cell.angle_alpha   90.00
_cell.angle_beta   90.00
_cell.angle_gamma   90.00
#
_symmetry.space_group_name_H-M   'P 1'
#
loop_
_entity.id
_entity.type
_entity.pdbx_description
1 polymer ?
#
loop_
_entity_poly.entity_id
_entity_poly.type
_entity_poly.pdbx_seq_one_letter_code
_entity_poly.pdbx_strand_id
1 'polypeptide(L)' 'MAGQKIRIRLKSYDHEVIDVSARKIVETVTRAGATVVGPVPLPTEKN' A
#
# COMPACT_ATOMS: atom_id res chain seq x y z
N MET A 1 0.53 -11.93 22.16
CA MET A 1 -0.39 -10.84 21.77
C MET A 1 -0.68 -10.98 20.29
N ALA A 2 -1.95 -11.11 19.90
CA ALA A 2 -2.31 -11.14 18.49
C ALA A 2 -1.98 -9.77 17.88
N GLY A 3 -0.95 -9.71 17.04
CA GLY A 3 -0.57 -8.46 16.36
C GLY A 3 -1.73 -7.99 15.48
N GLN A 4 -2.18 -6.75 15.67
CA GLN A 4 -3.19 -6.15 14.81
C GLN A 4 -2.62 -6.01 13.39
N LYS A 5 -3.19 -6.75 12.44
CA LYS A 5 -2.78 -6.74 11.03
C LYS A 5 -3.76 -5.88 10.22
N ILE A 6 -3.29 -4.71 9.80
CA ILE A 6 -4.04 -3.81 8.91
C ILE A 6 -3.72 -4.18 7.46
N ARG A 7 -4.74 -4.31 6.61
CA ARG A 7 -4.59 -4.49 5.16
C ARG A 7 -5.15 -3.28 4.42
N ILE A 8 -4.34 -2.68 3.56
CA ILE A 8 -4.71 -1.50 2.78
C ILE A 8 -4.79 -1.92 1.31
N ARG A 9 -5.91 -1.65 0.64
CA ARG A 9 -6.09 -1.87 -0.80
C ARG A 9 -6.34 -0.53 -1.48
N LEU A 10 -5.42 -0.11 -2.33
CA LEU A 10 -5.50 1.13 -3.08
C LEU A 10 -6.23 0.88 -4.40
N LYS A 11 -7.05 1.84 -4.84
CA LYS A 11 -7.70 1.84 -6.17
C LYS A 11 -7.56 3.23 -6.77
N SER A 12 -7.19 3.30 -8.04
CA SER A 12 -7.03 4.53 -8.81
C SER A 12 -7.25 4.22 -10.28
N TYR A 13 -7.68 5.21 -11.05
CA TYR A 13 -7.71 5.14 -12.52
C TYR A 13 -6.32 5.40 -13.12
N ASP A 14 -5.51 6.19 -12.42
CA ASP A 14 -4.14 6.52 -12.83
C ASP A 14 -3.13 5.70 -12.00
N HIS A 15 -2.26 4.99 -12.71
CA HIS A 15 -1.22 4.16 -12.14
C HIS A 15 -0.07 4.98 -11.53
N GLU A 16 0.23 6.17 -12.06
CA GLU A 16 1.31 7.01 -11.54
C GLU A 16 0.96 7.50 -10.13
N VAL A 17 -0.29 7.94 -9.96
CA VAL A 17 -0.80 8.44 -8.67
C VAL A 17 -0.82 7.35 -7.61
N ILE A 18 -1.23 6.12 -7.96
CA ILE A 18 -1.30 5.02 -7.00
C ILE A 18 0.09 4.54 -6.59
N ASP A 19 1.05 4.55 -7.49
CA ASP A 19 2.44 4.17 -7.20
C ASP A 19 3.11 5.18 -6.27
N VAL A 20 2.93 6.48 -6.53
CA VAL A 20 3.42 7.55 -5.64
C VAL A 20 2.79 7.43 -4.25
N SER A 21 1.47 7.19 -4.19
CA SER A 21 0.74 7.04 -2.94
C SER A 21 1.17 5.81 -2.15
N ALA A 22 1.33 4.66 -2.82
CA ALA A 22 1.80 3.42 -2.22
C ALA A 22 3.20 3.60 -1.61
N ARG A 23 4.13 4.23 -2.33
CA ARG A 23 5.48 4.53 -1.83
C ARG A 23 5.43 5.43 -0.59
N LYS A 24 4.64 6.50 -0.62
CA LYS A 24 4.50 7.43 0.50
C LYS A 24 3.95 6.76 1.76
N ILE A 25 2.98 5.86 1.61
CA ILE A 25 2.43 5.07 2.73
C ILE A 25 3.52 4.17 3.31
N VAL A 26 4.24 3.43 2.46
CA VAL A 26 5.31 2.53 2.91
C VAL A 26 6.36 3.31 3.70
N GLU A 27 6.87 4.42 3.15
CA GLU A 27 7.88 5.26 3.82
C GLU A 27 7.40 5.78 5.18
N THR A 28 6.16 6.25 5.25
CA THR A 28 5.56 6.77 6.48
C THR A 28 5.45 5.69 7.56
N VAL A 29 4.98 4.50 7.19
CA VAL A 29 4.80 3.38 8.11
C VAL A 29 6.15 2.81 8.56
N THR A 30 7.13 2.73 7.66
CA THR A 30 8.51 2.37 7.99
C THR A 30 9.13 3.35 8.98
N ARG A 31 8.93 4.67 8.77
CA ARG A 31 9.41 5.71 9.70
C ARG A 31 8.71 5.65 11.06
N ALA A 32 7.46 5.21 11.11
CA ALA A 32 6.72 4.98 12.35
C ALA A 32 7.15 3.71 13.11
N GLY A 33 8.07 2.91 12.56
CA GLY A 33 8.58 1.70 13.18
C GLY A 33 7.67 0.47 13.05
N ALA A 34 6.69 0.51 12.14
CA ALA A 34 5.80 -0.63 11.89
C ALA A 34 6.30 -1.51 10.74
N THR A 35 6.05 -2.81 10.86
CA THR A 35 6.46 -3.81 9.85
C THR A 35 5.51 -3.77 8.66
N VAL A 36 6.06 -3.46 7.48
CA VAL A 36 5.33 -3.44 6.21
C VAL A 36 5.65 -4.68 5.39
N VAL A 37 4.63 -5.29 4.81
CA VAL A 37 4.78 -6.18 3.66
C VAL A 37 4.53 -5.32 2.42
N GLY A 38 5.50 -5.29 1.51
CA GLY A 38 5.57 -4.32 0.41
C GLY A 38 4.33 -4.24 -0.48
N PRO A 39 4.22 -3.21 -1.33
CA PRO A 39 3.06 -3.04 -2.20
C PRO A 39 2.95 -4.24 -3.13
N VAL A 40 1.81 -4.95 -3.06
CA VAL A 40 1.52 -6.09 -3.92
C VAL A 40 0.72 -5.57 -5.12
N PRO A 41 1.32 -5.49 -6.32
CA PRO A 41 0.59 -5.07 -7.50
C PRO A 41 -0.49 -6.11 -7.82
N LEU A 42 -1.68 -5.63 -8.13
CA LEU A 42 -2.80 -6.45 -8.56
C LEU A 42 -3.06 -6.19 -10.05
N PRO A 43 -3.58 -7.18 -10.79
CA PRO A 43 -4.00 -6.97 -12.17
C PRO A 43 -5.04 -5.85 -12.25
N THR A 44 -4.91 -4.97 -13.25
CA THR A 44 -5.86 -3.89 -13.50
C THR A 44 -7.16 -4.47 -14.03
N GLU A 45 -8.25 -4.29 -13.28
CA GLU A 45 -9.60 -4.64 -13.73
C GLU A 45 -10.05 -3.59 -14.76
N LYS A 46 -10.30 -4.03 -16.00
CA LYS A 46 -10.94 -3.22 -17.04
C LYS A 46 -12.39 -3.67 -17.15
N ASN A 47 -13.33 -2.76 -16.87
CA ASN A 47 -14.76 -2.97 -17.13
C ASN A 47 -15.08 -2.80 -18.62
#